data_AF-A0A7K9C1M7-F1
#
_entry.id   AF-A0A7K9C1M7-F1
#
_cell.length_a   1.000
_cell.length_b   1.000
_cell.length_c   1.000
_cell.angle_alpha   90.00
_cell.angle_beta   90.00
_cell.angle_gamma   90.00
#
_symmetry.space_group_name_H-M   'P 1'
#
loop_
_entity.id
_entity.type
_entity.pdbx_description
1 polymer ?
#
loop_
_entity_poly.entity_id
_entity_poly.type
_entity_poly.pdbx_seq_one_letter_code
_entity_poly.pdbx_strand_id
1 'polypeptide(L)'
;SHHLAVHVTGTSLMAQLLRSTIGAFNTSSSTRMETSNLACLPQPQGMTRQQYLSSCLPMAILVLLCLAQVYTYRLRRAIAAFYFPKREKSRVLYLYNKLLRQRQNFVQRQRKRLARQARQPPALGWTSPLEWCCRRWPRLRRWVRRRCRVCEAPETPSRARVCPVPTCQALFCGPCW
;
A
#
# COMPACT_ATOMS: atom_id res chain seq x y z
N SER A 1 -23.90 25.24 45.53
CA SER A 1 -24.27 25.02 46.94
C SER A 1 -25.74 24.65 46.99
N HIS A 2 -26.07 23.39 47.27
CA HIS A 2 -27.46 22.93 47.41
C HIS A 2 -27.71 22.55 48.87
N HIS A 3 -28.66 23.22 49.52
CA HIS A 3 -29.13 22.90 50.87
C HIS A 3 -30.41 22.07 50.77
N LEU A 4 -30.36 20.82 51.22
CA LEU A 4 -31.54 19.98 51.43
C LEU A 4 -31.89 20.02 52.91
N ALA A 5 -33.00 20.68 53.26
CA ALA A 5 -33.58 20.67 54.59
C ALA A 5 -34.80 19.74 54.59
N VAL A 6 -34.71 18.59 55.28
CA VAL A 6 -35.82 17.65 55.43
C VAL A 6 -36.62 18.04 56.68
N HIS A 7 -37.74 18.73 56.48
CA HIS A 7 -38.68 19.06 57.55
C HIS A 7 -39.69 17.93 57.71
N VAL A 8 -39.60 17.18 58.81
CA VAL A 8 -40.61 16.16 59.16
C VAL A 8 -41.73 16.85 59.96
N THR A 9 -42.93 16.96 59.40
CA THR A 9 -44.13 17.49 60.08
C THR A 9 -45.08 16.34 60.43
N GLY A 10 -45.56 16.30 61.69
CA GLY A 10 -46.42 15.24 62.22
C GLY A 10 -46.10 14.84 63.66
N THR A 11 -47.13 14.51 64.45
CA THR A 11 -47.04 14.12 65.87
C THR A 11 -47.12 12.60 66.09
N SER A 12 -46.99 11.79 65.03
CA SER A 12 -46.99 10.33 65.13
C SER A 12 -45.72 9.80 65.82
N LEU A 13 -45.83 8.64 66.47
CA LEU A 13 -44.70 7.97 67.16
C LEU A 13 -43.49 7.72 66.23
N MET A 14 -43.74 7.39 64.95
CA MET A 14 -42.68 7.25 63.94
C MET A 14 -41.96 8.57 63.65
N ALA A 15 -42.69 9.70 63.63
CA ALA A 15 -42.09 11.03 63.44
C ALA A 15 -41.27 11.47 64.66
N GLN A 16 -41.66 11.06 65.87
CA GLN A 16 -40.86 11.29 67.08
C GLN A 16 -39.58 10.45 67.08
N LEU A 17 -39.65 9.17 66.72
CA LEU A 17 -38.45 8.32 66.61
C LEU A 17 -37.47 8.86 65.57
N LEU A 18 -37.96 9.30 64.41
CA LEU A 18 -37.11 9.89 63.38
C LEU A 18 -36.49 11.22 63.83
N ARG A 19 -37.21 12.07 64.59
CA ARG A 19 -36.60 13.30 65.16
C ARG A 19 -35.54 12.98 66.20
N SER A 20 -35.76 11.98 67.05
CA SER A 20 -34.80 11.59 68.09
C SER A 20 -33.54 10.95 67.51
N THR A 21 -33.66 10.14 66.44
CA THR A 21 -32.49 9.59 65.75
C THR A 21 -31.74 10.68 64.98
N ILE A 22 -32.43 11.56 64.25
CA ILE A 22 -31.80 12.69 63.53
C ILE A 22 -31.13 13.68 64.51
N GLY A 23 -31.72 13.90 65.69
CA GLY A 23 -31.15 14.74 66.75
C GLY A 23 -29.88 14.14 67.39
N ALA A 24 -29.80 12.83 67.54
CA ALA A 24 -28.61 12.13 68.05
C ALA A 24 -27.46 12.08 67.03
N PHE A 25 -27.77 12.14 65.73
CA PHE A 25 -26.77 12.22 64.64
C PHE A 25 -26.37 13.67 64.26
N ASN A 26 -26.89 14.68 64.98
CA ASN A 26 -26.68 16.12 64.73
C ASN A 26 -25.25 16.64 65.02
N THR A 27 -24.29 15.74 65.19
CA THR A 27 -22.85 16.04 65.25
C THR A 27 -22.03 15.38 64.13
N SER A 28 -22.68 14.68 63.18
CA SER A 28 -21.99 14.00 62.07
C SER A 28 -22.59 14.26 60.68
N SER A 29 -23.45 15.26 60.53
CA SER A 29 -24.05 15.63 59.23
C SER A 29 -23.50 16.93 58.65
N SER A 30 -22.17 17.08 58.66
CA SER A 30 -21.50 17.78 57.54
C SER A 30 -21.05 16.75 56.51
N THR A 31 -21.96 15.85 56.11
CA THR A 31 -21.73 14.94 55.00
C THR A 31 -21.79 15.75 53.71
N ARG A 32 -20.68 16.43 53.40
CA ARG A 32 -20.33 16.85 52.05
C ARG A 32 -20.29 15.59 51.18
N MET A 33 -21.43 15.22 50.63
CA MET A 33 -21.49 14.25 49.52
C MET A 33 -20.94 14.95 48.28
N GLU A 34 -19.61 15.05 48.21
CA GLU A 34 -18.93 15.31 46.95
C GLU A 34 -18.89 13.99 46.18
N THR A 35 -19.86 13.80 45.29
CA THR A 35 -19.84 12.71 44.30
C THR A 35 -18.74 12.99 43.27
N SER A 36 -17.50 12.80 43.68
CA SER A 36 -16.34 12.97 42.81
C SER A 36 -16.09 11.67 42.04
N ASN A 37 -16.18 11.75 40.71
CA ASN A 37 -15.81 10.64 39.81
C ASN A 37 -14.29 10.39 39.78
N LEU A 38 -13.51 11.06 40.64
CA LEU A 38 -12.07 10.91 40.77
C LEU A 38 -11.67 9.49 41.19
N ALA A 39 -12.52 8.81 41.97
CA ALA A 39 -12.31 7.40 42.33
C ALA A 39 -12.45 6.45 41.12
N CYS A 40 -13.16 6.88 40.08
CA CYS A 40 -13.35 6.12 38.84
C CYS A 40 -12.33 6.50 37.75
N LEU A 41 -11.48 7.52 37.99
CA LEU A 41 -10.47 7.92 37.01
C LEU A 41 -9.29 6.95 37.07
N PRO A 42 -8.95 6.26 35.96
CA PRO A 42 -7.73 5.47 35.91
C PRO A 42 -6.53 6.41 36.08
N GLN A 43 -5.76 6.21 37.14
CA GLN A 43 -4.53 6.97 37.36
C GLN A 43 -3.51 6.59 36.27
N PRO A 44 -3.05 7.54 35.45
CA PRO A 44 -2.06 7.24 34.43
C PRO A 44 -0.71 6.96 35.10
N GLN A 45 -0.37 5.68 35.24
CA GLN A 45 0.97 5.28 35.65
C GLN A 45 1.87 5.21 34.42
N GLY A 46 2.99 5.94 34.47
CA GLY A 46 4.02 5.83 33.43
C GLY A 46 4.56 4.40 33.39
N MET A 47 4.55 3.78 32.21
CA MET A 47 5.13 2.44 32.05
C MET A 47 6.61 2.47 32.39
N THR A 48 7.04 1.49 33.19
CA THR A 48 8.46 1.29 33.47
C THR A 48 9.20 0.87 32.19
N ARG A 49 10.49 1.20 32.10
CA ARG A 49 11.33 0.83 30.94
C ARG A 49 11.29 -0.67 30.63
N GLN A 50 11.15 -1.50 31.65
CA GLN A 50 11.05 -2.95 31.51
C GLN A 50 9.74 -3.38 30.83
N GLN A 51 8.60 -2.76 31.17
CA GLN A 51 7.31 -3.02 30.53
C GLN A 51 7.29 -2.59 29.06
N TYR A 52 7.97 -1.48 28.73
CA TYR A 52 8.14 -1.07 27.34
C TYR A 52 8.97 -2.08 26.55
N LEU A 53 10.09 -2.52 27.10
CA LEU A 53 10.95 -3.53 26.46
C LEU A 53 10.21 -4.86 26.27
N SER A 54 9.49 -5.34 27.28
CA SER A 54 8.72 -6.60 27.16
C SER A 54 7.64 -6.55 26.09
N SER A 55 7.05 -5.38 25.82
CA SER A 55 6.02 -5.23 24.80
C SER A 55 6.61 -5.00 23.40
N CYS A 56 7.69 -4.22 23.28
CA CYS A 56 8.28 -3.89 21.99
C CYS A 56 9.14 -5.03 21.42
N LEU A 57 9.84 -5.78 22.26
CA LEU A 57 10.73 -6.86 21.84
C LEU A 57 10.04 -7.98 21.04
N PRO A 58 8.88 -8.56 21.46
CA PRO A 58 8.20 -9.57 20.66
C PRO A 58 7.68 -9.01 19.34
N MET A 59 7.24 -7.74 19.31
CA MET A 59 6.81 -7.08 18.07
C MET A 59 7.97 -6.92 17.08
N ALA A 60 9.15 -6.51 17.58
CA ALA A 60 10.36 -6.42 16.76
C ALA A 60 10.81 -7.80 16.23
N ILE A 61 10.76 -8.83 17.08
CA ILE A 61 11.06 -10.22 16.68
C ILE A 61 10.09 -10.68 15.60
N LEU A 62 8.80 -10.40 15.74
CA LEU A 62 7.79 -10.79 14.75
C LEU A 62 8.08 -10.14 13.39
N VAL A 63 8.40 -8.84 13.36
CA VAL A 63 8.80 -8.15 12.14
C VAL A 63 10.06 -8.79 11.53
N LEU A 64 11.07 -9.09 12.36
CA LEU A 64 12.29 -9.75 11.90
C LEU A 64 12.01 -11.15 11.31
N LEU A 65 11.12 -11.92 11.96
CA LEU A 65 10.69 -13.23 11.48
C LEU A 65 9.92 -13.12 10.15
N CYS A 66 9.06 -12.13 9.98
CA CYS A 66 8.38 -11.86 8.71
C CYS A 66 9.38 -11.56 7.58
N LEU A 67 10.42 -10.78 7.87
CA LEU A 67 11.50 -10.54 6.90
C LEU A 67 12.26 -11.83 6.59
N ALA A 68 12.63 -12.59 7.63
CA ALA A 68 13.33 -13.86 7.48
C ALA A 68 12.52 -14.88 6.66
N GLN A 69 11.20 -14.91 6.79
CA GLN A 69 10.32 -15.79 5.99
C GLN A 69 10.50 -15.58 4.49
N VAL A 70 10.61 -14.33 4.02
CA VAL A 70 10.84 -14.04 2.59
C VAL A 70 12.14 -14.68 2.10
N TYR A 71 13.18 -14.64 2.93
CA TYR A 71 14.46 -15.27 2.62
C TYR A 71 14.41 -16.80 2.74
N THR A 72 13.71 -17.36 3.72
CA THR A 72 13.56 -18.83 3.84
C THR A 72 12.77 -19.42 2.69
N TYR A 73 11.76 -18.73 2.15
CA TYR A 73 11.07 -19.17 0.92
C TYR A 73 12.01 -19.20 -0.28
N ARG A 74 12.90 -18.21 -0.43
CA ARG A 74 13.94 -18.21 -1.47
C ARG A 74 14.93 -19.36 -1.26
N LEU A 75 15.38 -19.57 -0.03
CA LEU A 75 16.31 -20.63 0.33
C LEU A 75 15.71 -22.02 0.11
N ARG A 76 14.43 -22.23 0.47
CA ARG A 76 13.72 -23.49 0.24
C ARG A 76 13.72 -23.88 -1.24
N ARG A 77 13.54 -22.91 -2.13
CA ARG A 77 13.65 -23.14 -3.57
C ARG A 77 15.08 -23.53 -3.97
N ALA A 78 16.09 -22.86 -3.43
CA ALA A 78 17.49 -23.19 -3.70
C ALA A 78 17.87 -24.60 -3.21
N ILE A 79 17.46 -24.96 -1.99
CA ILE A 79 17.65 -26.30 -1.42
C ILE A 79 16.93 -27.35 -2.29
N ALA A 80 15.66 -27.12 -2.64
CA ALA A 80 14.92 -28.05 -3.49
C ALA A 80 15.53 -28.19 -4.89
N ALA A 81 16.10 -27.11 -5.45
CA ALA A 81 16.82 -27.14 -6.72
C ALA A 81 18.11 -27.97 -6.63
N PHE A 82 18.81 -27.92 -5.49
CA PHE A 82 20.01 -28.72 -5.24
C PHE A 82 19.69 -30.22 -5.13
N TYR A 83 18.66 -30.61 -4.37
CA TYR A 83 18.29 -32.02 -4.19
C TYR A 83 17.56 -32.62 -5.40
N PHE A 84 16.76 -31.83 -6.14
CA PHE A 84 15.98 -32.33 -7.29
C PHE A 84 16.28 -31.56 -8.60
N PRO A 85 17.52 -31.61 -9.11
CA PRO A 85 17.94 -30.81 -10.25
C PRO A 85 17.18 -31.14 -11.54
N LYS A 86 16.79 -32.41 -11.74
CA LYS A 86 16.00 -32.83 -12.90
C LYS A 86 14.63 -32.13 -12.96
N ARG A 87 13.94 -31.99 -11.82
CA ARG A 87 12.61 -31.34 -11.75
C ARG A 87 12.72 -29.83 -11.92
N GLU A 88 13.72 -29.20 -11.30
CA GLU A 88 13.91 -27.74 -11.44
C GLU A 88 14.32 -27.37 -12.87
N LYS A 89 15.21 -28.14 -13.52
CA LYS A 89 15.58 -27.93 -14.93
C LYS A 89 14.36 -27.95 -15.85
N SER A 90 13.44 -28.91 -15.68
CA SER A 90 12.19 -28.95 -16.46
C SER A 90 11.30 -27.73 -16.22
N ARG A 91 11.19 -27.26 -14.97
CA ARG A 91 10.43 -26.03 -14.64
C ARG A 91 11.06 -24.79 -15.26
N VAL A 92 12.39 -24.65 -15.20
CA VAL A 92 13.13 -23.54 -15.78
C VAL A 92 13.00 -23.55 -17.30
N LEU A 93 13.16 -24.70 -17.96
CA LEU A 93 12.97 -24.84 -19.41
C LEU A 93 11.53 -24.52 -19.83
N TYR A 94 10.54 -24.98 -19.07
CA TYR A 94 9.14 -24.64 -19.32
C TYR A 94 8.91 -23.13 -19.20
N LEU A 95 9.38 -22.50 -18.12
CA LEU A 95 9.24 -21.06 -17.91
C LEU A 95 9.95 -20.25 -19.00
N TYR A 96 11.16 -20.66 -19.39
CA TYR A 96 11.89 -20.06 -20.49
C TYR A 96 11.11 -20.13 -21.80
N ASN A 97 10.64 -21.32 -22.18
CA ASN A 97 9.84 -21.50 -23.39
C ASN A 97 8.53 -20.70 -23.34
N LYS A 98 7.88 -20.63 -22.17
CA LYS A 98 6.68 -19.82 -21.96
C LYS A 98 6.95 -18.34 -22.18
N LEU A 99 8.01 -17.79 -21.58
CA LEU A 99 8.43 -16.40 -21.75
C LEU A 99 8.82 -16.10 -23.20
N LEU A 100 9.53 -17.03 -23.86
CA LEU A 100 9.91 -16.89 -25.27
C LEU A 100 8.67 -16.82 -26.17
N ARG A 101 7.71 -17.74 -25.98
CA ARG A 101 6.43 -17.74 -26.71
C ARG A 101 5.62 -16.47 -26.44
N GLN A 102 5.56 -16.00 -25.19
CA GLN A 102 4.88 -14.75 -24.85
C GLN A 102 5.49 -13.55 -25.58
N ARG A 103 6.82 -13.46 -25.66
CA ARG A 103 7.53 -12.40 -26.40
C ARG A 103 7.24 -12.48 -27.91
N GLN A 104 7.32 -13.66 -28.50
CA GLN A 104 7.00 -13.85 -29.93
C GLN A 104 5.55 -13.48 -30.24
N ASN A 105 4.59 -13.93 -29.43
CA ASN A 105 3.18 -13.61 -29.58
C ASN A 105 2.91 -12.10 -29.44
N PHE A 106 3.59 -11.43 -28.51
CA PHE A 106 3.51 -9.98 -28.37
C PHE A 106 3.98 -9.27 -29.63
N VAL A 107 5.18 -9.61 -30.14
CA VAL A 107 5.73 -9.00 -31.36
C VAL A 107 4.82 -9.27 -32.56
N GLN A 108 4.31 -10.49 -32.72
CA GLN A 108 3.38 -10.83 -33.80
C GLN A 108 2.07 -10.03 -33.72
N ARG A 109 1.50 -9.89 -32.52
CA ARG A 109 0.28 -9.08 -32.30
C ARG A 109 0.52 -7.61 -32.64
N GLN A 110 1.64 -7.04 -32.21
CA GLN A 110 2.00 -5.66 -32.53
C GLN A 110 2.24 -5.45 -34.02
N ARG A 111 2.95 -6.37 -34.70
CA ARG A 111 3.12 -6.33 -36.16
C ARG A 111 1.79 -6.37 -36.90
N LYS A 112 0.85 -7.24 -36.48
CA LYS A 112 -0.51 -7.29 -37.04
C LYS A 112 -1.27 -5.97 -36.81
N ARG A 113 -1.15 -5.35 -35.63
CA ARG A 113 -1.74 -4.04 -35.32
C ARG A 113 -1.19 -2.95 -36.24
N LEU A 114 0.14 -2.87 -36.39
CA LEU A 114 0.79 -1.91 -37.28
C LEU A 114 0.41 -2.13 -38.76
N ALA A 115 0.33 -3.38 -39.22
CA ALA A 115 -0.10 -3.69 -40.58
C ALA A 115 -1.57 -3.30 -40.82
N ARG A 116 -2.45 -3.50 -39.83
CA ARG A 116 -3.84 -3.04 -39.90
C ARG A 116 -3.92 -1.51 -39.94
N GLN A 117 -3.16 -0.81 -39.10
CA GLN A 117 -3.06 0.66 -39.11
C GLN A 117 -2.51 1.19 -40.43
N ALA A 118 -1.55 0.50 -41.05
CA ALA A 118 -0.99 0.90 -42.35
C ALA A 118 -1.97 0.70 -43.53
N ARG A 119 -2.91 -0.24 -43.41
CA ARG A 119 -3.97 -0.49 -44.41
C ARG A 119 -5.17 0.44 -44.26
N GLN A 120 -5.40 0.95 -43.06
CA GLN A 120 -6.42 1.97 -42.87
C GLN A 120 -5.96 3.25 -43.60
N PRO A 121 -6.84 3.92 -44.38
CA PRO A 121 -6.52 5.24 -44.88
C PRO A 121 -6.13 6.12 -43.68
N PRO A 122 -5.24 7.11 -43.85
CA PRO A 122 -4.88 8.00 -42.76
C PRO A 122 -6.18 8.56 -42.22
N ALA A 123 -6.62 8.05 -41.07
CA ALA A 123 -7.75 8.62 -40.38
C ALA A 123 -7.36 10.10 -40.22
N LEU A 124 -8.29 11.01 -40.42
CA LEU A 124 -8.19 12.39 -39.92
C LEU A 124 -8.15 12.39 -38.37
N GLY A 125 -7.42 11.46 -37.77
CA GLY A 125 -7.01 11.47 -36.39
C GLY A 125 -5.90 12.49 -36.30
N TRP A 126 -6.31 13.72 -35.96
CA TRP A 126 -5.57 14.73 -35.24
C TRP A 126 -4.32 14.13 -34.59
N THR A 127 -3.20 14.08 -35.32
CA THR A 127 -1.90 13.94 -34.70
C THR A 127 -1.82 15.07 -33.71
N SER A 128 -1.59 14.77 -32.43
CA SER A 128 -1.60 15.78 -31.38
C SER A 128 -0.86 17.03 -31.87
N PRO A 129 -1.39 18.26 -31.66
CA PRO A 129 -0.77 19.48 -32.18
C PRO A 129 0.73 19.57 -31.84
N LEU A 130 1.13 18.99 -30.71
CA LEU A 130 2.51 18.79 -30.28
C LEU A 130 3.36 17.98 -31.27
N GLU A 131 2.85 16.86 -31.79
CA GLU A 131 3.58 15.99 -32.72
C GLU A 131 3.78 16.65 -34.09
N TRP A 132 2.79 17.41 -34.54
CA TRP A 132 2.90 18.24 -35.75
C TRP A 132 3.91 19.37 -35.55
N CYS A 133 3.85 20.07 -34.42
CA CYS A 133 4.76 21.17 -34.10
C CYS A 133 6.21 20.68 -33.94
N CYS A 134 6.41 19.54 -33.27
CA CYS A 134 7.73 18.91 -33.14
C CYS A 134 8.31 18.40 -34.47
N ARG A 135 7.46 18.03 -35.45
CA ARG A 135 7.92 17.69 -36.82
C ARG A 135 8.32 18.93 -37.62
N ARG A 136 7.65 20.06 -37.40
CA ARG A 136 7.90 21.32 -38.10
C ARG A 136 9.18 22.02 -37.63
N TRP A 137 9.57 21.83 -36.37
CA TRP A 137 10.73 22.52 -35.76
C TRP A 137 11.94 21.59 -35.57
N PRO A 138 13.03 21.75 -36.35
CA PRO A 138 14.19 20.85 -36.30
C PRO A 138 14.93 20.86 -34.94
N ARG A 139 14.83 21.96 -34.18
CA ARG A 139 15.44 22.10 -32.83
C ARG A 139 14.72 21.27 -31.76
N LEU A 140 13.39 21.15 -31.84
CA LEU A 140 12.59 20.32 -30.91
C LEU A 140 12.71 18.82 -31.21
N ARG A 141 13.14 18.45 -32.42
CA ARG A 141 13.38 17.05 -32.82
C ARG A 141 14.43 16.34 -31.96
N ARG A 142 15.35 17.09 -31.31
CA ARG A 142 16.36 16.56 -30.39
C ARG A 142 15.78 16.16 -29.02
N TRP A 143 14.62 16.72 -28.66
CA TRP A 143 13.94 16.47 -27.38
C TRP A 143 12.91 15.34 -27.49
N VAL A 144 12.42 15.05 -28.70
CA VAL A 144 11.55 13.90 -28.97
C VAL A 144 12.42 12.66 -29.11
N ARG A 145 12.59 11.90 -28.01
CA ARG A 145 13.26 10.60 -28.05
C ARG A 145 12.56 9.68 -29.06
N ARG A 146 13.33 9.14 -30.00
CA ARG A 146 12.81 8.13 -30.93
C ARG A 146 12.47 6.87 -30.15
N ARG A 147 11.35 6.24 -30.50
CA ARG A 147 10.86 5.01 -29.88
C ARG A 147 10.79 3.91 -30.92
N CYS A 148 10.94 2.67 -30.49
CA CYS A 148 10.73 1.54 -31.39
C CYS A 148 9.27 1.50 -31.85
N ARG A 149 9.04 1.35 -33.16
CA ARG A 149 7.69 1.30 -33.74
C ARG A 149 6.83 0.11 -33.26
N VAL A 150 7.45 -0.96 -32.74
CA VAL A 150 6.78 -2.21 -32.35
C VAL A 150 6.54 -2.30 -30.84
N CYS A 151 7.54 -1.97 -30.02
CA CYS A 151 7.46 -2.11 -28.55
C CYS A 151 7.42 -0.78 -27.81
N GLU A 152 7.51 0.35 -28.51
CA GLU A 152 7.54 1.71 -27.95
C GLU A 152 8.66 1.99 -26.94
N ALA A 153 9.60 1.04 -26.77
CA ALA A 153 10.75 1.21 -25.90
C ALA A 153 11.60 2.39 -26.39
N PRO A 154 12.15 3.20 -25.45
CA PRO A 154 13.04 4.29 -25.78
C PRO A 154 14.30 3.76 -26.48
N GLU A 155 14.84 4.56 -27.40
CA GLU A 155 16.06 4.26 -28.12
C GLU A 155 17.21 3.93 -27.16
N THR A 156 17.82 2.76 -27.37
CA THR A 156 19.12 2.40 -26.81
C THR A 156 20.15 2.54 -27.92
N PRO A 157 21.19 3.39 -27.75
CA PRO A 157 22.04 3.85 -28.85
C PRO A 157 22.86 2.74 -29.54
N SER A 158 23.03 1.57 -28.91
CA SER A 158 23.88 0.50 -29.44
C SER A 158 23.17 -0.55 -30.29
N ARG A 159 21.83 -0.56 -30.38
CA ARG A 159 21.06 -1.64 -31.05
C ARG A 159 19.84 -1.18 -31.85
N ALA A 160 19.74 0.10 -32.18
CA ALA A 160 18.68 0.63 -33.01
C ALA A 160 18.96 0.32 -34.50
N ARG A 161 18.00 -0.33 -35.19
CA ARG A 161 18.06 -0.52 -36.65
C ARG A 161 17.01 0.36 -37.32
N VAL A 162 17.42 1.09 -38.35
CA VAL A 162 16.53 1.89 -39.19
C VAL A 162 16.15 1.06 -40.42
N CYS A 163 14.92 1.23 -40.90
CA CYS A 163 14.49 0.59 -42.14
C CYS A 163 15.39 1.04 -43.32
N PRO A 164 15.87 0.11 -44.17
CA PRO A 164 16.74 0.45 -45.31
C PRO A 164 16.01 1.22 -46.42
N VAL A 165 14.67 1.28 -46.39
CA VAL A 165 13.88 1.99 -47.38
C VAL A 165 13.98 3.50 -47.11
N PRO A 166 14.46 4.33 -48.07
CA PRO A 166 14.77 5.75 -47.84
C PRO A 166 13.54 6.59 -47.48
N THR A 167 12.34 6.17 -47.90
CA THR A 167 11.07 6.81 -47.56
C THR A 167 10.54 6.42 -46.18
N CYS A 168 11.07 5.35 -45.57
CA CYS A 168 10.59 4.80 -44.30
C CYS A 168 11.59 5.09 -43.17
N GLN A 169 11.39 6.18 -42.42
CA GLN A 169 12.21 6.51 -41.23
C GLN A 169 11.82 5.70 -39.98
N ALA A 170 11.33 4.47 -40.14
CA ALA A 170 10.92 3.63 -39.02
C ALA A 170 12.13 3.06 -38.28
N LEU A 171 12.09 3.14 -36.94
CA LEU A 171 13.15 2.65 -36.05
C LEU A 171 12.68 1.42 -35.28
N PHE A 172 13.54 0.41 -35.21
CA PHE A 172 13.28 -0.85 -34.54
C PHE A 172 14.35 -1.15 -33.49
N CYS A 173 13.90 -1.76 -32.40
CA CYS A 173 14.79 -2.32 -31.39
C CYS A 173 15.45 -3.60 -31.93
N GLY A 174 16.67 -3.92 -31.51
CA GLY A 174 17.36 -5.16 -31.90
C GLY A 174 16.49 -6.44 -31.82
N PRO A 175 15.74 -6.70 -30.73
CA PRO A 175 14.84 -7.85 -30.66
C PRO A 175 13.51 -7.70 -31.41
N CYS A 176 13.20 -6.51 -31.94
CA CYS A 176 11.95 -6.21 -32.67
C CYS A 176 12.12 -6.27 -34.20
N TRP A 177 13.36 -6.10 -34.68
CA TRP A 177 13.73 -6.21 -36.09
C TRP A 177 13.58 -7.66 -36.55
#